data_AF-A0A8B3LGV8-F1
#
_entry.id   AF-A0A8B3LGV8-F1
#
_cell.length_a   1.000
_cell.length_b   1.000
_cell.length_c   1.000
_cell.angle_alpha   90.00
_cell.angle_beta   90.00
_cell.angle_gamma   90.00
#
_symmetry.space_group_name_H-M   'P 1'
#
loop_
_entity.id
_entity.type
_entity.pdbx_description
1 polymer ?
#
loop_
_entity_poly.entity_id
_entity_poly.type
_entity_poly.pdbx_seq_one_letter_code
_entity_poly.pdbx_strand_id
1 'polypeptide(L)'
;MAAVRATREGTVKQGRETLPVIIGTPIAGERINGETFDGKTETAIFPGDLPEKIDAVFDLSGADHKQDAADPAIRFVRFRPPKLERTAEGITLSLPHIRLDRALQFLIGDHLA
;
A
#
# COMPACT_ATOMS: atom_id res chain seq x y z
N MET A 1 6.81 -6.28 4.61
CA MET A 1 7.17 -7.21 3.52
C MET A 1 5.96 -7.34 2.60
N ALA A 2 6.17 -7.57 1.31
CA ALA A 2 5.10 -7.92 0.37
C ALA A 2 5.59 -9.06 -0.54
N ALA A 3 4.89 -10.19 -0.55
CA ALA A 3 5.21 -11.30 -1.46
C ALA A 3 4.92 -10.93 -2.93
N VAL A 4 3.87 -10.15 -3.16
CA VAL A 4 3.58 -9.50 -4.43
C VAL A 4 3.38 -8.01 -4.18
N ARG A 5 4.20 -7.19 -4.82
CA ARG A 5 4.16 -5.73 -4.74
C ARG A 5 3.14 -5.21 -5.76
N ALA A 6 1.96 -4.81 -5.27
CA ALA A 6 0.87 -4.29 -6.09
C ALA A 6 0.98 -2.79 -6.40
N THR A 7 1.91 -2.08 -5.76
CA THR A 7 2.05 -0.63 -5.87
C THR A 7 3.50 -0.24 -6.15
N ARG A 8 3.72 0.91 -6.79
CA ARG A 8 5.03 1.54 -6.92
C ARG A 8 5.08 2.83 -6.09
N GLU A 9 6.29 3.25 -5.73
CA GLU A 9 6.51 4.54 -5.05
C GLU A 9 6.52 5.67 -6.07
N GLY A 10 6.12 6.87 -5.63
CA GLY A 10 6.21 8.09 -6.40
C GLY A 10 6.10 9.32 -5.51
N THR A 11 6.09 10.49 -6.13
CA THR A 11 5.84 11.76 -5.44
C THR A 11 4.83 12.60 -6.20
N VAL A 12 4.03 13.37 -5.48
CA VAL A 12 3.09 14.34 -6.05
C VAL A 12 3.35 15.70 -5.43
N LYS A 13 3.35 16.75 -6.26
CA LYS A 13 3.46 18.13 -5.79
C LYS A 13 2.07 18.66 -5.45
N GLN A 14 1.84 19.02 -4.19
CA GLN A 14 0.60 19.65 -3.74
C GLN A 14 0.94 21.03 -3.14
N GLY A 15 0.55 22.10 -3.83
CA GLY A 15 0.94 23.46 -3.45
C GLY A 15 2.47 23.62 -3.43
N ARG A 16 3.04 23.86 -2.25
CA ARG A 16 4.49 23.99 -2.04
C ARG A 16 5.17 22.71 -1.56
N GLU A 17 4.39 21.68 -1.23
CA GLU A 17 4.89 20.43 -0.66
C GLU A 17 5.03 19.35 -1.74
N THR A 18 5.97 18.43 -1.51
CA THR A 18 6.15 17.22 -2.32
C THR A 18 5.85 16.03 -1.42
N LEU A 19 4.70 15.40 -1.65
CA LEU A 19 4.20 14.32 -0.81
C LEU A 19 4.61 12.96 -1.37
N PRO A 20 5.11 12.03 -0.54
CA PRO A 20 5.37 10.66 -0.95
C PRO A 20 4.05 9.92 -1.16
N VAL A 21 3.87 9.33 -2.34
CA VAL A 21 2.64 8.61 -2.69
C VAL A 21 2.95 7.17 -3.08
N ILE A 22 1.94 6.32 -2.93
CA ILE A 22 1.92 5.00 -3.54
C ILE A 22 0.99 5.01 -4.75
N ILE A 23 1.42 4.38 -5.83
CA ILE A 23 0.69 4.37 -7.10
C ILE A 23 0.31 2.93 -7.42
N GLY A 24 -0.96 2.71 -7.72
CA GLY A 24 -1.49 1.43 -8.16
C GLY A 24 -2.97 1.55 -8.52
N THR A 25 -3.64 0.43 -8.78
CA THR A 25 -5.08 0.40 -9.06
C THR A 25 -5.83 -0.05 -7.81
N PRO A 26 -6.55 0.83 -7.09
CA PRO A 26 -7.38 0.41 -5.96
C PRO A 26 -8.45 -0.58 -6.39
N ILE A 27 -8.92 -1.44 -5.48
CA ILE A 27 -10.04 -2.36 -5.77
C ILE A 27 -11.33 -1.55 -5.89
N ALA A 28 -12.25 -2.02 -6.75
CA ALA A 28 -13.55 -1.36 -6.92
C ALA A 28 -14.31 -1.30 -5.59
N GLY A 29 -14.84 -0.13 -5.26
CA GLY A 29 -15.60 0.11 -4.03
C GLY A 29 -14.76 0.52 -2.82
N GLU A 30 -13.43 0.47 -2.91
CA GLU A 30 -12.55 1.12 -1.93
C GLU A 30 -12.81 2.63 -1.91
N ARG A 31 -12.64 3.26 -0.74
CA ARG A 31 -12.93 4.68 -0.54
C ARG A 31 -11.85 5.40 0.23
N ILE A 32 -11.62 6.67 -0.07
CA ILE A 32 -10.79 7.57 0.74
C ILE A 32 -11.28 9.01 0.55
N ASN A 33 -11.40 9.79 1.63
CA ASN A 33 -11.84 11.21 1.58
C ASN A 33 -13.10 11.46 0.72
N GLY A 34 -14.07 10.56 0.76
CA GLY A 34 -15.31 10.65 -0.04
C GLY A 34 -15.20 10.20 -1.50
N GLU A 35 -13.99 9.93 -2.00
CA GLU A 35 -13.78 9.34 -3.32
C GLU A 35 -14.02 7.83 -3.29
N THR A 36 -14.62 7.27 -4.34
CA THR A 36 -14.84 5.82 -4.50
C THR A 36 -14.14 5.33 -5.75
N PHE A 37 -13.30 4.31 -5.63
CA PHE A 37 -12.49 3.81 -6.74
C PHE A 37 -13.26 2.80 -7.60
N ASP A 38 -12.96 2.80 -8.90
CA ASP A 38 -13.64 2.01 -9.94
C ASP A 38 -13.02 0.62 -10.19
N GLY A 39 -11.87 0.31 -9.58
CA GLY A 39 -11.17 -0.94 -9.81
C GLY A 39 -10.36 -1.02 -11.10
N LYS A 40 -10.19 0.09 -11.84
CA LYS A 40 -9.56 0.11 -13.17
C LYS A 40 -8.55 1.23 -13.31
N THR A 41 -8.86 2.39 -12.74
CA THR A 41 -8.03 3.58 -12.82
C THR A 41 -6.82 3.45 -11.91
N GLU A 42 -5.65 3.80 -12.44
CA GLU A 42 -4.44 3.90 -11.64
C GLU A 42 -4.41 5.24 -10.93
N THR A 43 -4.21 5.21 -9.61
CA THR A 43 -4.31 6.37 -8.75
C THR A 43 -3.08 6.50 -7.87
N ALA A 44 -2.57 7.71 -7.72
CA ALA A 44 -1.59 8.08 -6.71
C ALA A 44 -2.30 8.40 -5.39
N ILE A 45 -2.01 7.62 -4.35
CA ILE A 45 -2.63 7.75 -3.04
C ILE A 45 -1.56 8.18 -2.04
N PHE A 46 -1.84 9.27 -1.32
CA PHE A 46 -1.10 9.65 -0.13
C PHE A 46 -1.64 8.83 1.06
N PRO A 47 -0.86 7.90 1.64
CA PRO A 47 -1.36 7.03 2.71
C PRO A 47 -1.48 7.75 4.06
N GLY A 48 -0.91 8.96 4.19
CA GLY A 48 -0.70 9.60 5.48
C GLY A 48 0.49 8.99 6.23
N ASP A 49 0.76 9.53 7.41
CA ASP A 49 1.80 9.04 8.30
C ASP A 49 1.24 8.00 9.27
N LEU A 50 2.05 6.99 9.57
CA LEU A 50 1.74 6.09 10.68
C LEU A 50 2.05 6.80 12.01
N PRO A 51 1.22 6.61 13.04
CA PRO A 51 1.49 7.19 14.34
C PRO A 51 2.78 6.61 14.93
N GLU A 52 3.56 7.46 15.61
CA GLU A 52 4.82 7.03 16.26
C GLU A 52 4.61 5.93 17.30
N LYS A 53 3.47 5.97 18.00
CA LYS A 53 3.07 4.96 18.97
C LYS A 53 1.83 4.22 18.48
N ILE A 54 1.98 2.90 18.36
CA ILE A 54 0.91 2.01 17.88
C ILE A 54 -0.30 2.03 18.80
N ASP A 55 -0.09 2.14 20.12
CA ASP A 55 -1.16 2.15 21.14
C ASP A 55 -2.20 3.25 20.88
N ALA A 56 -1.79 4.35 20.26
CA ALA A 56 -2.68 5.47 19.94
C ALA A 56 -3.79 5.10 18.93
N VAL A 57 -3.59 4.07 18.10
CA VAL A 57 -4.60 3.57 17.16
C VAL A 57 -5.70 2.78 17.89
N PHE A 58 -5.38 2.20 19.04
CA PHE A 58 -6.27 1.35 19.83
C PHE A 58 -6.94 2.09 21.00
N ASP A 59 -6.55 3.34 21.27
CA ASP A 59 -7.11 4.11 22.36
C ASP A 59 -8.47 4.72 21.98
N LEU A 60 -9.54 4.04 22.39
CA LEU A 60 -10.93 4.41 22.16
C LEU A 60 -11.45 5.46 23.16
N SER A 61 -10.60 5.97 24.06
CA SER A 61 -11.02 6.80 25.21
C SER A 61 -10.88 8.31 25.00
N GLY A 62 -10.26 8.76 23.91
CA GLY A 62 -10.11 10.18 23.58
C GLY A 62 -11.42 10.82 23.09
N ALA A 63 -11.77 11.99 23.64
CA ALA A 63 -12.98 12.74 23.32
C ALA A 63 -13.16 13.13 21.82
N ASP A 64 -12.08 13.06 21.04
CA ASP A 64 -12.05 13.37 19.60
C ASP A 64 -12.19 12.14 18.68
N HIS A 65 -12.31 10.93 19.24
CA HIS A 65 -12.38 9.68 18.47
C HIS A 65 -13.61 8.85 18.85
N LYS A 66 -14.80 9.35 18.46
CA LYS A 66 -15.85 8.41 18.07
C LYS A 66 -15.35 7.71 16.80
N GLN A 67 -14.76 6.53 16.95
CA GLN A 67 -14.66 5.58 15.85
C GLN A 67 -16.08 5.17 15.46
N ASP A 68 -16.78 6.06 14.76
CA ASP A 68 -17.91 5.63 13.96
C ASP A 68 -17.33 4.62 12.97
N ALA A 69 -17.91 3.42 12.91
CA ALA A 69 -17.50 2.40 11.94
C ALA A 69 -17.51 2.90 10.48
N ALA A 70 -18.14 4.06 10.25
CA ALA A 70 -18.15 4.79 8.98
C ALA A 70 -16.84 5.55 8.69
N ASP A 71 -16.12 6.06 9.70
CA ASP A 71 -14.91 6.86 9.50
C ASP A 71 -13.79 6.52 10.52
N PRO A 72 -12.96 5.50 10.24
CA PRO A 72 -11.85 5.14 11.10
C PRO A 72 -10.74 6.18 11.02
N ALA A 73 -10.03 6.37 12.13
CA ALA A 73 -8.88 7.30 12.21
C ALA A 73 -7.76 6.99 11.22
N ILE A 74 -7.64 5.72 10.77
CA ILE A 74 -6.68 5.28 9.74
C ILE A 74 -7.41 4.39 8.73
N ARG A 75 -7.20 4.66 7.44
CA ARG A 75 -7.80 3.89 6.35
C ARG A 75 -6.74 3.37 5.38
N PHE A 76 -6.72 2.05 5.19
CA PHE A 76 -5.82 1.38 4.26
C PHE A 76 -6.57 0.94 3.00
N VAL A 77 -6.23 1.56 1.87
CA VAL A 77 -6.80 1.20 0.57
C VAL A 77 -6.18 -0.09 0.05
N ARG A 78 -7.02 -0.99 -0.47
CA ARG A 78 -6.57 -2.24 -1.09
C ARG A 78 -6.34 -2.07 -2.59
N PHE A 79 -5.33 -2.75 -3.12
CA PHE A 79 -4.93 -2.64 -4.53
C PHE A 79 -5.12 -3.95 -5.28
N ARG A 80 -5.41 -3.85 -6.58
CA ARG A 80 -5.40 -4.97 -7.51
C ARG A 80 -3.96 -5.47 -7.73
N PRO A 81 -3.78 -6.76 -8.06
CA PRO A 81 -2.47 -7.29 -8.44
C PRO A 81 -1.80 -6.47 -9.57
N PRO A 82 -0.46 -6.41 -9.60
CA PRO A 82 0.26 -5.66 -10.62
C PRO A 82 0.02 -6.29 -12.00
N LYS A 83 0.05 -5.46 -13.04
CA LYS A 83 0.06 -5.97 -14.42
C LYS A 83 1.40 -6.67 -14.66
N LEU A 84 1.36 -7.90 -15.16
CA LEU A 84 2.56 -8.65 -15.50
C LEU A 84 3.08 -8.12 -16.84
N GLU A 85 4.28 -7.56 -16.83
CA GLU A 85 5.00 -7.22 -18.06
C GLU A 85 5.58 -8.51 -18.66
N ARG A 86 5.41 -8.69 -19.97
CA ARG A 86 6.01 -9.80 -20.72
C ARG A 86 7.09 -9.22 -21.62
N THR A 87 8.27 -9.84 -21.65
CA THR A 87 9.27 -9.51 -22.67
C THR A 87 8.79 -10.01 -24.04
N ALA A 88 9.37 -9.50 -25.13
CA ALA A 88 9.04 -9.90 -26.50
C ALA A 88 9.21 -11.42 -26.75
N GLU A 89 9.99 -12.09 -25.90
CA GLU A 89 10.29 -13.53 -25.94
C GLU A 89 9.29 -14.38 -25.12
N GLY A 90 8.23 -13.78 -24.57
CA GLY A 90 7.16 -14.50 -23.86
C GLY A 90 7.50 -14.92 -22.43
N ILE A 91 8.67 -14.55 -21.92
CA ILE A 91 9.03 -14.74 -20.52
C ILE A 91 8.29 -13.69 -19.70
N THR A 92 7.42 -14.14 -18.79
CA THR A 92 6.79 -13.26 -17.79
C THR A 92 7.88 -12.74 -16.85
N LEU A 93 7.98 -11.42 -16.70
CA LEU A 93 8.84 -10.81 -15.69
C LEU A 93 8.52 -11.43 -14.32
N SER A 94 9.55 -11.56 -13.48
CA SER A 94 9.40 -11.96 -12.09
C SER A 94 8.39 -11.05 -11.37
N LEU A 95 7.59 -11.65 -10.48
CA LEU A 95 6.65 -10.87 -9.68
C LEU A 95 7.41 -9.88 -8.79
N PRO A 96 7.06 -8.57 -8.83
CA PRO A 96 7.72 -7.60 -7.97
C PRO A 96 7.37 -7.91 -6.51
N HIS A 97 8.29 -7.68 -5.59
CA HIS A 97 8.12 -7.97 -4.16
C HIS A 97 8.85 -6.93 -3.30
N ILE A 98 8.59 -6.95 -1.98
CA ILE A 98 9.28 -6.12 -0.99
C ILE A 98 9.82 -7.02 0.10
N ARG A 99 11.16 -7.11 0.19
CA ARG A 99 11.88 -7.86 1.25
C ARG A 99 11.62 -9.38 1.28
N LEU A 100 11.16 -9.98 0.19
CA LEU A 100 11.00 -11.44 0.10
C LEU A 100 12.36 -12.14 0.11
N ASP A 101 13.35 -11.55 -0.56
CA ASP A 101 14.78 -11.90 -0.47
C ASP A 101 15.26 -12.04 0.98
N ARG A 102 14.97 -11.05 1.81
CA ARG A 102 15.40 -11.07 3.23
C ARG A 102 14.63 -12.10 4.04
N ALA A 103 13.36 -12.37 3.69
CA ALA A 103 12.60 -13.43 4.31
C ALA A 103 13.17 -14.82 3.94
N LEU A 104 13.50 -15.04 2.66
CA LEU A 104 14.15 -16.27 2.21
C LEU A 104 15.50 -16.47 2.89
N GLN A 105 16.32 -15.42 2.97
CA GLN A 105 17.60 -15.48 3.67
C GLN A 105 17.44 -15.88 5.15
N PHE A 106 16.42 -15.35 5.83
CA PHE A 106 16.15 -15.69 7.23
C PHE A 106 15.63 -17.12 7.40
N LEU A 107 14.81 -17.60 6.47
CA LEU A 107 14.13 -18.89 6.60
C LEU A 107 14.98 -20.08 6.14
N ILE A 108 15.80 -19.92 5.11
CA ILE A 108 16.55 -21.02 4.47
C ILE A 108 17.99 -20.67 4.11
N GLY A 109 18.45 -19.45 4.41
CA GLY A 109 19.76 -18.98 3.96
C GLY A 109 20.95 -19.70 4.61
N ASP A 110 20.74 -20.29 5.79
CA ASP A 110 21.70 -21.14 6.49
C ASP A 110 21.87 -22.52 5.84
N HIS A 111 20.83 -23.02 5.18
CA HIS A 111 20.84 -24.33 4.51
C HIS A 111 21.41 -24.29 3.08
N LEU A 112 21.58 -23.10 2.51
CA LEU A 112 22.07 -22.89 1.14
C LEU A 112 23.55 -22.45 1.09
N ALA A 113 24.22 -22.40 2.24
CA ALA A 113 25.60 -21.93 2.41
C ALA A 113 26.65 -23.02 2.18
#